data_AF-A0A9E4EXI5-F1
#
_entry.id   AF-A0A9E4EXI5-F1
#
_cell.length_a   1.000
_cell.length_b   1.000
_cell.length_c   1.000
_cell.angle_alpha   90.00
_cell.angle_beta   90.00
_cell.angle_gamma   90.00
#
_symmetry.space_group_name_H-M   'P 1'
#
loop_
_entity.id
_entity.type
_entity.pdbx_description
1 polymer ?
#
loop_
_entity_poly.entity_id
_entity_poly.type
_entity_poly.pdbx_seq_one_letter_code
_entity_poly.pdbx_strand_id
1 'polypeptide(L)'
;LSMRDYLEQAVTGDADTVAERLEGDLTEQQVQALAERERVIFGEGGEVHRRLAHLNDEAEQENYRRLLPGYVRRFVERAVPLLDLRIEGDLGATFALVPDRPRAADALLPALEVYSEEARERLTVYKPADREDAVWMHPGEPVFDGLSAAILSRFGRDGLKGAVFTDPYATEAYLFHIALISVEQHSQDNAGPPAPQPLESRLIGLRQSSDGTVEECPVEHLLLLRGAHGFAPSRVPLATLARDMVANAAQFVREDVSERVVQAHRQRRLDDLPARLEFVNRGFGFQAAELAAARSHLSKMVRDGNRRAQGELSKVKERQRSLTDSRNHRLAELRAEPDLIQAGETKFLVHALVVPTQDTEETERYDADVEAIAVEVATDYEKRFGAEVQDVSRPELARRAGLTDWPGFDLLSRRIEVKGRAGTGGIEMSDNEWAKACNLRDEYWLYVVFDCATSNPRLVRVRDPFAKLLVRSRESIAYIINPRDVIEAAE
;
A
#
# COMPACT_ATOMS: atom_id res chain seq x y z
N LEU A 1 -7.40 -20.67 38.41
CA LEU A 1 -6.01 -20.81 38.91
C LEU A 1 -5.05 -20.74 37.72
N SER A 2 -3.81 -20.27 37.89
CA SER A 2 -2.79 -20.50 36.86
C SER A 2 -2.36 -21.98 36.88
N MET A 3 -1.92 -22.52 35.74
CA MET A 3 -1.48 -23.92 35.63
C MET A 3 -0.29 -24.25 36.56
N ARG A 4 0.50 -23.22 36.91
CA ARG A 4 1.62 -23.32 37.85
C ARG A 4 1.13 -23.48 39.29
N ASP A 5 0.13 -22.69 39.71
CA ASP A 5 -0.44 -22.78 41.06
C ASP A 5 -1.15 -24.12 41.29
N TYR A 6 -1.75 -24.69 40.24
CA TYR A 6 -2.37 -26.01 40.27
C TYR A 6 -1.34 -27.12 40.49
N LEU A 7 -0.25 -27.12 39.71
CA LEU A 7 0.82 -28.10 39.85
C LEU A 7 1.49 -28.01 41.23
N GLU A 8 1.65 -26.80 41.76
CA GLU A 8 2.25 -26.58 43.08
C GLU A 8 1.32 -27.07 44.21
N GLN A 9 0.01 -26.84 44.09
CA GLN A 9 -0.99 -27.32 45.07
C GLN A 9 -1.26 -28.82 44.99
N ALA A 10 -1.21 -29.43 43.80
CA ALA A 10 -1.37 -30.88 43.62
C ALA A 10 -0.16 -31.69 44.15
N VAL A 11 1.02 -31.08 44.20
CA VAL A 11 2.25 -31.69 44.72
C VAL A 11 2.40 -31.50 46.23
N THR A 12 1.87 -30.41 46.79
CA THR A 12 2.03 -30.05 48.22
C THR A 12 0.79 -30.28 49.09
N GLY A 13 -0.40 -30.42 48.49
CA GLY A 13 -1.67 -30.66 49.17
C GLY A 13 -2.27 -32.03 48.85
N ASP A 14 -3.40 -32.33 49.51
CA ASP A 14 -4.19 -33.52 49.23
C ASP A 14 -4.91 -33.38 47.87
N ALA A 15 -4.54 -34.24 46.92
CA ALA A 15 -4.97 -34.16 45.53
C ALA A 15 -6.50 -34.24 45.39
N ASP A 16 -7.16 -34.97 46.29
CA ASP A 16 -8.60 -35.14 46.31
C ASP A 16 -9.33 -33.83 46.65
N THR A 17 -8.77 -33.02 47.56
CA THR A 17 -9.36 -31.72 47.92
C THR A 17 -9.21 -30.68 46.82
N VAL A 18 -8.14 -30.76 46.03
CA VAL A 18 -7.92 -29.88 44.86
C VAL A 18 -8.85 -30.28 43.70
N ALA A 19 -9.06 -31.59 43.52
CA ALA A 19 -10.00 -32.13 42.54
C ALA A 19 -11.45 -31.73 42.86
N GLU A 20 -11.89 -31.90 44.11
CA GLU A 20 -13.23 -31.47 44.55
C GLU A 20 -13.46 -29.96 44.37
N ARG A 21 -12.43 -29.14 44.57
CA ARG A 21 -12.50 -27.68 44.34
C ARG A 21 -12.63 -27.32 42.87
N LEU A 22 -11.91 -28.03 42.00
CA LEU A 22 -12.01 -27.87 40.55
C LEU A 22 -13.35 -28.37 40.02
N GLU A 23 -13.87 -29.49 40.50
CA GLU A 23 -15.22 -29.97 40.19
C GLU A 23 -16.30 -28.98 40.68
N GLY A 24 -16.08 -28.32 41.82
CA GLY A 24 -16.95 -27.26 42.33
C GLY A 24 -16.89 -25.94 41.53
N ASP A 25 -15.76 -25.62 40.91
CA ASP A 25 -15.53 -24.41 40.11
C ASP A 25 -15.77 -24.61 38.59
N LEU A 26 -15.85 -25.86 38.12
CA LEU A 26 -16.13 -26.27 36.73
C LEU A 26 -17.46 -27.01 36.61
N THR A 27 -18.49 -26.51 37.29
CA THR A 27 -19.84 -27.05 37.09
C THR A 27 -20.34 -26.73 35.68
N GLU A 28 -21.21 -27.58 35.14
CA GLU A 28 -21.79 -27.43 33.79
C GLU A 28 -22.46 -26.05 33.61
N GLN A 29 -23.06 -25.51 34.68
CA GLN A 29 -23.65 -24.17 34.70
C GLN A 29 -22.62 -23.04 34.64
N GLN A 30 -21.47 -23.17 35.29
CA GLN A 30 -20.40 -22.16 35.24
C GLN A 30 -19.68 -22.17 33.89
N VAL A 31 -19.49 -23.34 33.29
CA VAL A 31 -18.94 -23.48 31.94
C VAL A 31 -19.91 -22.87 30.93
N GLN A 32 -21.22 -23.12 31.05
CA GLN A 32 -22.23 -22.44 30.22
C GLN A 32 -22.24 -20.93 30.45
N ALA A 33 -22.12 -20.45 31.69
CA ALA A 33 -22.07 -19.00 31.97
C ALA A 33 -20.79 -18.34 31.42
N LEU A 34 -19.65 -19.03 31.44
CA LEU A 34 -18.40 -18.58 30.81
C LEU A 34 -18.52 -18.56 29.29
N ALA A 35 -19.08 -19.62 28.70
CA ALA A 35 -19.33 -19.70 27.26
C ALA A 35 -20.32 -18.63 26.78
N GLU A 36 -21.40 -18.39 27.52
CA GLU A 36 -22.37 -17.33 27.22
C GLU A 36 -21.71 -15.95 27.35
N ARG A 37 -20.86 -15.76 28.36
CA ARG A 37 -20.09 -14.53 28.55
C ARG A 37 -19.08 -14.32 27.43
N GLU A 38 -18.35 -15.34 27.01
CA GLU A 38 -17.45 -15.27 25.85
C GLU A 38 -18.23 -15.01 24.56
N ARG A 39 -19.39 -15.63 24.37
CA ARG A 39 -20.28 -15.42 23.21
C ARG A 39 -20.86 -14.00 23.16
N VAL A 40 -21.12 -13.39 24.32
CA VAL A 40 -21.53 -11.98 24.45
C VAL A 40 -20.35 -11.02 24.22
N ILE A 41 -19.12 -11.40 24.61
CA ILE A 41 -17.93 -10.55 24.46
C ILE A 41 -17.35 -10.62 23.04
N PHE A 42 -17.32 -11.80 22.43
CA PHE A 42 -16.61 -12.09 21.18
C PHE A 42 -17.53 -12.47 20.01
N GLY A 43 -18.84 -12.64 20.23
CA GLY A 43 -19.82 -13.04 19.21
C GLY A 43 -19.90 -14.57 19.01
N GLU A 44 -20.67 -15.01 18.00
CA GLU A 44 -20.89 -16.45 17.72
C GLU A 44 -19.75 -17.14 16.96
N GLY A 45 -18.72 -16.38 16.54
CA GLY A 45 -17.71 -16.87 15.60
C GLY A 45 -18.28 -17.08 14.18
N GLY A 46 -17.38 -17.22 13.20
CA GLY A 46 -17.77 -17.42 11.79
C GLY A 46 -17.94 -16.15 10.95
N GLU A 47 -17.72 -14.97 11.51
CA GLU A 47 -17.65 -13.71 10.74
C GLU A 47 -16.54 -13.73 9.70
N VAL A 48 -15.37 -14.27 10.05
CA VAL A 48 -14.24 -14.49 9.13
C VAL A 48 -14.58 -15.54 8.06
N HIS A 49 -15.29 -16.61 8.43
CA HIS A 49 -15.68 -17.66 7.49
C HIS A 49 -16.67 -17.15 6.43
N ARG A 50 -17.66 -16.34 6.84
CA ARG A 50 -18.60 -15.69 5.91
C ARG A 50 -17.92 -14.69 4.97
N ARG A 51 -16.81 -14.10 5.39
CA ARG A 51 -15.99 -13.19 4.58
C ARG A 51 -14.85 -13.89 3.86
N LEU A 52 -14.64 -15.20 4.00
CA LEU A 52 -13.42 -15.86 3.52
C LEU A 52 -13.25 -15.76 1.99
N ALA A 53 -14.32 -15.95 1.22
CA ALA A 53 -14.27 -15.78 -0.24
C ALA A 53 -13.85 -14.35 -0.61
N HIS A 54 -14.50 -13.36 -0.01
CA HIS A 54 -14.15 -11.95 -0.19
C HIS A 54 -12.72 -11.62 0.26
N LEU A 55 -12.26 -12.19 1.38
CA LEU A 55 -10.90 -12.00 1.88
C LEU A 55 -9.86 -12.67 0.98
N ASN A 56 -10.19 -13.79 0.35
CA ASN A 56 -9.35 -14.43 -0.66
C ASN A 56 -9.30 -13.58 -1.94
N ASP A 57 -10.43 -13.04 -2.40
CA ASP A 57 -10.49 -12.14 -3.55
C ASP A 57 -9.69 -10.84 -3.26
N GLU A 58 -9.83 -10.28 -2.06
CA GLU A 58 -9.03 -9.13 -1.60
C GLU A 58 -7.54 -9.48 -1.54
N ALA A 59 -7.17 -10.66 -1.03
CA ALA A 59 -5.79 -11.10 -0.97
C ALA A 59 -5.20 -11.32 -2.37
N GLU A 60 -5.98 -11.85 -3.31
CA GLU A 60 -5.57 -11.99 -4.71
C GLU A 60 -5.42 -10.63 -5.39
N GLN A 61 -6.32 -9.68 -5.12
CA GLN A 61 -6.20 -8.31 -5.59
C GLN A 61 -4.96 -7.60 -5.03
N GLU A 62 -4.63 -7.83 -3.76
CA GLU A 62 -3.42 -7.32 -3.13
C GLU A 62 -2.13 -7.90 -3.74
N ASN A 63 -2.15 -9.15 -4.24
CA ASN A 63 -1.03 -9.69 -5.00
C ASN A 63 -0.71 -8.84 -6.24
N TYR A 64 -1.73 -8.28 -6.90
CA TYR A 64 -1.52 -7.37 -8.03
C TYR A 64 -1.01 -5.99 -7.60
N ARG A 65 -1.23 -5.57 -6.35
CA ARG A 65 -0.71 -4.30 -5.80
C ARG A 65 0.65 -4.42 -5.14
N ARG A 66 1.15 -5.65 -5.00
CA ARG A 66 2.40 -5.96 -4.31
C ARG A 66 3.58 -5.19 -4.92
N LEU A 67 4.32 -4.47 -4.07
CA LEU A 67 5.53 -3.73 -4.47
C LEU A 67 6.78 -4.61 -4.54
N LEU A 68 6.82 -5.67 -3.73
CA LEU A 68 7.97 -6.56 -3.61
C LEU A 68 7.85 -7.79 -4.52
N PRO A 69 8.99 -8.33 -5.00
CA PRO A 69 10.33 -7.73 -4.93
C PRO A 69 10.58 -6.69 -6.04
N GLY A 70 9.80 -6.71 -7.13
CA GLY A 70 10.09 -6.04 -8.39
C GLY A 70 10.28 -4.53 -8.30
N TYR A 71 9.34 -3.80 -7.69
CA TYR A 71 9.43 -2.34 -7.58
C TYR A 71 10.53 -1.92 -6.61
N VAL A 72 10.69 -2.62 -5.49
CA VAL A 72 11.74 -2.35 -4.50
C VAL A 72 13.13 -2.63 -5.09
N ARG A 73 13.29 -3.78 -5.78
CA ARG A 73 14.51 -4.14 -6.49
C ARG A 73 14.91 -3.05 -7.47
N ARG A 74 13.97 -2.65 -8.32
CA ARG A 74 14.19 -1.60 -9.33
C ARG A 74 14.53 -0.26 -8.69
N PHE A 75 13.84 0.10 -7.60
CA PHE A 75 14.15 1.31 -6.85
C PHE A 75 15.59 1.28 -6.34
N VAL A 76 16.01 0.20 -5.67
CA VAL A 76 17.39 0.03 -5.18
C VAL A 76 18.39 0.11 -6.32
N GLU A 77 18.16 -0.62 -7.42
CA GLU A 77 19.02 -0.64 -8.61
C GLU A 77 19.26 0.76 -9.19
N ARG A 78 18.24 1.62 -9.19
CA ARG A 78 18.32 2.98 -9.74
C ARG A 78 18.79 4.02 -8.74
N ALA A 79 18.36 3.91 -7.49
CA ALA A 79 18.64 4.89 -6.44
C ALA A 79 20.09 4.84 -5.97
N VAL A 80 20.65 3.63 -5.82
CA VAL A 80 21.98 3.42 -5.24
C VAL A 80 23.08 4.18 -6.01
N PRO A 81 23.19 4.08 -7.35
CA PRO A 81 24.16 4.85 -8.12
C PRO A 81 24.00 6.38 -7.99
N LEU A 82 22.77 6.87 -7.85
CA LEU A 82 22.49 8.31 -7.71
C LEU A 82 22.98 8.89 -6.37
N LEU A 83 23.20 8.03 -5.38
CA LEU A 83 23.73 8.39 -4.07
C LEU A 83 25.25 8.18 -3.95
N ASP A 84 25.95 7.94 -5.06
CA ASP A 84 27.38 7.61 -5.07
C ASP A 84 27.68 6.33 -4.25
N LEU A 85 26.76 5.37 -4.31
CA LEU A 85 26.87 4.03 -3.77
C LEU A 85 26.86 3.03 -4.94
N ARG A 86 27.47 1.85 -4.74
CA ARG A 86 27.37 0.71 -5.65
C ARG A 86 26.73 -0.48 -4.97
N ILE A 87 26.12 -1.33 -5.78
CA ILE A 87 25.56 -2.62 -5.36
C ILE A 87 26.63 -3.68 -5.59
N GLU A 88 26.98 -4.42 -4.55
CA GLU A 88 27.91 -5.55 -4.63
C GLU A 88 27.17 -6.85 -4.26
N GLY A 89 27.18 -7.85 -5.13
CA GLY A 89 26.41 -9.10 -4.95
C GLY A 89 25.26 -9.22 -5.95
N ASP A 90 24.21 -9.95 -5.55
CA ASP A 90 23.08 -10.27 -6.42
C ASP A 90 21.75 -9.76 -5.84
N LEU A 91 21.10 -8.84 -6.57
CA LEU A 91 19.76 -8.36 -6.25
C LEU A 91 18.69 -9.48 -6.29
N GLY A 92 19.00 -10.63 -6.88
CA GLY A 92 18.20 -11.86 -6.89
C GLY A 92 18.34 -12.70 -5.63
N ALA A 93 19.35 -12.43 -4.82
CA ALA A 93 19.64 -13.14 -3.58
C ALA A 93 19.99 -12.12 -2.48
N THR A 94 21.28 -11.95 -2.19
CA THR A 94 21.80 -11.00 -1.21
C THR A 94 22.84 -10.08 -1.84
N PHE A 95 22.83 -8.82 -1.41
CA PHE A 95 23.76 -7.79 -1.88
C PHE A 95 24.15 -6.85 -0.73
N ALA A 96 25.25 -6.13 -0.90
CA ALA A 96 25.73 -5.07 -0.03
C ALA A 96 25.64 -3.71 -0.74
N LEU A 97 25.51 -2.65 0.05
CA LEU A 97 25.61 -1.26 -0.43
C LEU A 97 26.98 -0.71 -0.05
N VAL A 98 27.82 -0.44 -1.05
CA VAL A 98 29.21 -0.02 -0.82
C VAL A 98 29.41 1.40 -1.32
N PRO A 99 30.01 2.31 -0.53
CA PRO A 99 30.25 3.67 -0.99
C PRO A 99 31.31 3.75 -2.09
N ASP A 100 31.01 4.53 -3.14
CA ASP A 100 31.97 4.89 -4.19
C ASP A 100 32.72 6.19 -3.85
N ARG A 101 32.19 6.97 -2.90
CA ARG A 101 32.82 8.19 -2.37
C ARG A 101 32.82 8.22 -0.85
N PRO A 102 33.80 8.89 -0.21
CA PRO A 102 33.78 9.11 1.22
C PRO A 102 32.45 9.73 1.65
N ARG A 103 31.86 9.22 2.73
CA ARG A 103 30.62 9.72 3.35
C ARG A 103 29.34 9.52 2.55
N ALA A 104 29.38 8.80 1.42
CA ALA A 104 28.17 8.50 0.63
C ALA A 104 27.13 7.68 1.42
N ALA A 105 27.60 6.80 2.33
CA ALA A 105 26.74 5.98 3.17
C ALA A 105 26.28 6.66 4.47
N ASP A 106 26.75 7.87 4.79
CA ASP A 106 26.50 8.53 6.11
C ASP A 106 25.00 8.62 6.44
N ALA A 107 24.14 8.82 5.44
CA ALA A 107 22.70 8.89 5.61
C ALA A 107 22.05 7.55 5.99
N LEU A 108 22.69 6.42 5.66
CA LEU A 108 22.19 5.07 5.92
C LEU A 108 22.79 4.46 7.19
N LEU A 109 23.95 4.96 7.66
CA LEU A 109 24.66 4.41 8.81
C LEU A 109 23.77 4.25 10.06
N PRO A 110 22.95 5.25 10.48
CA PRO A 110 22.11 5.09 11.67
C PRO A 110 21.10 3.95 11.57
N ALA A 111 20.57 3.69 10.37
CA ALA A 111 19.64 2.60 10.12
C ALA A 111 20.36 1.24 10.09
N LEU A 112 21.54 1.19 9.48
CA LEU A 112 22.38 -0.01 9.42
C LEU A 112 22.90 -0.40 10.81
N GLU A 113 23.19 0.57 11.68
CA GLU A 113 23.75 0.35 13.02
C GLU A 113 22.86 -0.46 13.97
N VAL A 114 21.57 -0.60 13.64
CA VAL A 114 20.61 -1.44 14.37
C VAL A 114 20.89 -2.93 14.19
N TYR A 115 21.51 -3.32 13.07
CA TYR A 115 21.76 -4.70 12.70
C TYR A 115 23.16 -5.19 13.10
N SER A 116 23.38 -6.51 13.12
CA SER A 116 24.72 -7.10 13.31
C SER A 116 25.65 -6.76 12.14
N GLU A 117 26.97 -6.84 12.34
CA GLU A 117 27.95 -6.56 11.28
C GLU A 117 27.73 -7.45 10.05
N GLU A 118 27.45 -8.75 10.26
CA GLU A 118 27.16 -9.71 9.19
C GLU A 118 25.85 -9.39 8.44
N ALA A 119 24.81 -8.95 9.14
CA ALA A 119 23.52 -8.61 8.52
C ALA A 119 23.59 -7.31 7.70
N ARG A 120 24.40 -6.33 8.12
CA ARG A 120 24.58 -5.05 7.38
C ARG A 120 25.15 -5.24 5.98
N GLU A 121 25.95 -6.28 5.78
CA GLU A 121 26.54 -6.63 4.48
C GLU A 121 25.63 -7.56 3.64
N ARG A 122 24.47 -7.94 4.18
CA ARG A 122 23.53 -8.88 3.55
C ARG A 122 22.14 -8.26 3.47
N LEU A 123 21.92 -7.43 2.47
CA LEU A 123 20.59 -6.90 2.15
C LEU A 123 19.89 -7.80 1.14
N THR A 124 18.57 -7.88 1.21
CA THR A 124 17.74 -8.61 0.25
C THR A 124 16.40 -7.95 0.02
N VAL A 125 15.84 -8.08 -1.18
CA VAL A 125 14.46 -7.64 -1.52
C VAL A 125 13.44 -8.78 -1.41
N TYR A 126 13.92 -9.99 -1.12
CA TYR A 126 13.09 -11.16 -0.88
C TYR A 126 12.96 -11.38 0.62
N LYS A 127 11.80 -11.86 1.06
CA LYS A 127 11.58 -12.17 2.46
C LYS A 127 12.53 -13.32 2.86
N PRO A 128 13.48 -13.11 3.79
CA PRO A 128 14.39 -14.16 4.20
C PRO A 128 13.67 -15.18 5.10
N ALA A 129 14.23 -16.39 5.21
CA ALA A 129 13.69 -17.43 6.07
C ALA A 129 13.87 -17.08 7.55
N ASP A 130 15.07 -16.61 7.92
CA ASP A 130 15.37 -15.99 9.20
C ASP A 130 15.55 -14.47 9.00
N ARG A 131 14.97 -13.67 9.90
CA ARG A 131 15.07 -12.20 9.84
C ARG A 131 16.42 -11.68 10.36
N GLU A 132 17.20 -12.51 11.04
CA GLU A 132 18.54 -12.13 11.51
C GLU A 132 19.62 -12.33 10.44
N ASP A 133 19.34 -13.13 9.40
CA ASP A 133 20.30 -13.49 8.34
C ASP A 133 20.61 -12.34 7.36
N ALA A 134 19.65 -11.44 7.16
CA ALA A 134 19.73 -10.39 6.15
C ALA A 134 18.75 -9.24 6.43
N VAL A 135 19.14 -8.02 6.07
CA VAL A 135 18.24 -6.86 6.08
C VAL A 135 17.26 -6.99 4.91
N TRP A 136 15.99 -7.24 5.24
CA TRP A 136 14.93 -7.35 4.26
C TRP A 136 14.41 -5.97 3.85
N MET A 137 14.88 -5.45 2.72
CA MET A 137 14.51 -4.16 2.17
C MET A 137 13.04 -4.14 1.75
N HIS A 138 12.22 -3.33 2.43
CA HIS A 138 10.82 -3.06 2.09
C HIS A 138 10.37 -1.70 2.63
N PRO A 139 9.28 -1.09 2.11
CA PRO A 139 8.70 0.11 2.70
C PRO A 139 8.41 -0.07 4.19
N GLY A 140 8.86 0.87 5.04
CA GLY A 140 8.76 0.78 6.49
C GLY A 140 9.95 0.09 7.17
N GLU A 141 10.89 -0.48 6.42
CA GLU A 141 12.17 -0.94 6.96
C GLU A 141 13.16 0.24 7.04
N PRO A 142 13.88 0.44 8.17
CA PRO A 142 14.74 1.60 8.38
C PRO A 142 15.79 1.90 7.30
N VAL A 143 16.45 0.89 6.74
CA VAL A 143 17.48 1.07 5.69
C VAL A 143 16.83 1.47 4.37
N PHE A 144 15.72 0.85 4.00
CA PHE A 144 14.93 1.23 2.81
C PHE A 144 14.37 2.65 2.93
N ASP A 145 13.80 3.00 4.08
CA ASP A 145 13.25 4.33 4.34
C ASP A 145 14.37 5.38 4.38
N GLY A 146 15.53 5.05 4.93
CA GLY A 146 16.74 5.88 4.89
C GLY A 146 17.23 6.14 3.47
N LEU A 147 17.23 5.11 2.61
CA LEU A 147 17.59 5.23 1.20
C LEU A 147 16.61 6.13 0.45
N SER A 148 15.31 5.95 0.70
CA SER A 148 14.24 6.77 0.13
C SER A 148 14.35 8.23 0.58
N ALA A 149 14.58 8.47 1.86
CA ALA A 149 14.78 9.81 2.42
C ALA A 149 16.03 10.50 1.84
N ALA A 150 17.13 9.78 1.66
CA ALA A 150 18.35 10.32 1.07
C ALA A 150 18.13 10.77 -0.38
N ILE A 151 17.43 9.97 -1.20
CA ILE A 151 17.06 10.35 -2.57
C ILE A 151 16.19 11.60 -2.57
N LEU A 152 15.11 11.61 -1.78
CA LEU A 152 14.19 12.74 -1.72
C LEU A 152 14.87 14.02 -1.22
N SER A 153 15.79 13.91 -0.27
CA SER A 153 16.57 15.03 0.22
C SER A 153 17.52 15.60 -0.84
N ARG A 154 18.17 14.74 -1.64
CA ARG A 154 19.15 15.17 -2.65
C ARG A 154 18.48 15.68 -3.93
N PHE A 155 17.43 15.02 -4.40
CA PHE A 155 16.83 15.25 -5.71
C PHE A 155 15.40 15.80 -5.68
N GLY A 156 14.78 15.97 -4.52
CA GLY A 156 13.40 16.48 -4.42
C GLY A 156 13.22 17.86 -5.05
N ARG A 157 14.22 18.74 -4.97
CA ARG A 157 14.20 20.03 -5.68
C ARG A 157 14.23 19.88 -7.20
N ASP A 158 14.92 18.88 -7.72
CA ASP A 158 14.96 18.61 -9.16
C ASP A 158 13.64 17.98 -9.64
N GLY A 159 13.03 17.11 -8.83
CA GLY A 159 11.68 16.61 -9.07
C GLY A 159 10.64 17.73 -9.20
N LEU A 160 10.74 18.76 -8.34
CA LEU A 160 9.87 19.94 -8.39
C LEU A 160 10.19 20.91 -9.53
N LYS A 161 11.45 21.01 -9.98
CA LYS A 161 11.76 21.74 -11.24
C LYS A 161 11.11 21.05 -12.44
N GLY A 162 11.00 19.73 -12.36
CA GLY A 162 10.41 18.87 -13.35
C GLY A 162 11.34 18.54 -14.52
N ALA A 163 10.88 17.61 -15.34
CA ALA A 163 11.57 17.16 -16.55
C ALA A 163 10.59 17.00 -17.70
N VAL A 164 11.11 16.88 -18.93
CA VAL A 164 10.30 16.63 -20.12
C VAL A 164 10.23 15.13 -20.37
N PHE A 165 9.03 14.65 -20.64
CA PHE A 165 8.74 13.27 -21.01
C PHE A 165 7.95 13.22 -22.31
N THR A 166 8.00 12.09 -22.99
CA THR A 166 7.13 11.76 -24.12
C THR A 166 6.13 10.68 -23.71
N ASP A 167 4.94 10.78 -24.27
CA ASP A 167 3.86 9.81 -24.13
C ASP A 167 3.39 9.41 -25.53
N PRO A 168 3.51 8.12 -25.92
CA PRO A 168 3.10 7.65 -27.24
C PRO A 168 1.59 7.70 -27.46
N TYR A 169 0.78 7.80 -26.39
CA TYR A 169 -0.67 7.86 -26.48
C TYR A 169 -1.23 9.28 -26.41
N ALA A 170 -0.37 10.28 -26.20
CA ALA A 170 -0.79 11.67 -26.06
C ALA A 170 -0.88 12.36 -27.42
N THR A 171 -2.03 12.97 -27.71
CA THR A 171 -2.22 13.81 -28.91
C THR A 171 -1.81 15.27 -28.68
N GLU A 172 -1.79 15.71 -27.42
CA GLU A 172 -1.46 17.08 -27.02
C GLU A 172 -0.52 17.09 -25.81
N ALA A 173 0.24 18.18 -25.65
CA ALA A 173 1.12 18.35 -24.49
C ALA A 173 0.31 18.66 -23.23
N TYR A 174 0.74 18.11 -22.08
CA TYR A 174 0.10 18.32 -20.78
C TYR A 174 1.15 18.37 -19.66
N LEU A 175 0.75 18.87 -18.50
CA LEU A 175 1.53 18.74 -17.28
C LEU A 175 1.03 17.55 -16.48
N PHE A 176 1.95 16.78 -15.94
CA PHE A 176 1.66 15.73 -14.98
C PHE A 176 2.28 16.09 -13.64
N HIS A 177 1.52 15.92 -12.56
CA HIS A 177 1.97 16.23 -11.21
C HIS A 177 1.73 15.05 -10.28
N ILE A 178 2.66 14.85 -9.35
CA ILE A 178 2.43 13.98 -8.19
C ILE A 178 2.37 14.87 -6.96
N ALA A 179 1.31 14.71 -6.18
CA ALA A 179 1.14 15.37 -4.89
C ALA A 179 0.88 14.34 -3.78
N LEU A 180 1.38 14.64 -2.59
CA LEU A 180 1.00 13.98 -1.35
C LEU A 180 -0.03 14.86 -0.65
N ILE A 181 -1.20 14.29 -0.36
CA ILE A 181 -2.21 14.93 0.48
C ILE A 181 -2.30 14.19 1.81
N SER A 182 -2.52 14.92 2.91
CA SER A 182 -2.86 14.34 4.21
C SER A 182 -4.27 14.69 4.63
N VAL A 183 -4.89 13.76 5.37
CA VAL A 183 -6.09 14.02 6.17
C VAL A 183 -5.69 13.87 7.63
N GLU A 184 -6.07 14.84 8.43
CA GLU A 184 -5.62 14.99 9.80
C GLU A 184 -6.80 15.18 10.74
N GLN A 185 -6.66 14.67 11.96
CA GLN A 185 -7.59 14.91 13.05
C GLN A 185 -6.98 15.92 14.02
N HIS A 186 -7.68 17.03 14.21
CA HIS A 186 -7.29 18.07 15.16
C HIS A 186 -7.83 17.75 16.56
N SER A 187 -7.21 18.31 17.60
CA SER A 187 -7.75 18.20 18.96
C SER A 187 -8.78 19.30 19.23
N GLN A 188 -9.69 19.04 20.15
CA GLN A 188 -10.56 20.08 20.74
C GLN A 188 -9.83 20.95 21.77
N ASP A 189 -8.78 20.43 22.41
CA ASP A 189 -8.13 21.10 23.53
C ASP A 189 -7.13 22.15 23.07
N ASN A 190 -7.42 23.41 23.42
CA ASN A 190 -6.55 24.59 23.25
C ASN A 190 -5.40 24.66 24.29
N ALA A 191 -5.11 23.58 25.03
CA ALA A 191 -4.11 23.55 26.11
C ALA A 191 -2.66 23.42 25.59
N GLY A 192 -2.31 24.22 24.58
CA GLY A 192 -1.14 24.07 23.70
C GLY A 192 -1.57 23.60 22.31
N PRO A 193 -0.71 23.58 21.28
CA PRO A 193 -1.03 22.94 20.01
C PRO A 193 -0.72 21.44 20.11
N PRO A 194 -1.68 20.55 20.41
CA PRO A 194 -1.50 19.15 20.11
C PRO A 194 -1.30 19.04 18.59
N ALA A 195 -0.20 18.40 18.19
CA ALA A 195 0.08 18.20 16.78
C ALA A 195 -1.10 17.44 16.15
N PRO A 196 -1.57 17.84 14.95
CA PRO A 196 -2.63 17.12 14.26
C PRO A 196 -2.23 15.65 14.08
N GLN A 197 -3.18 14.75 14.34
CA GLN A 197 -2.96 13.32 14.16
C GLN A 197 -3.21 12.96 12.69
N PRO A 198 -2.23 12.44 11.95
CA PRO A 198 -2.46 11.99 10.58
C PRO A 198 -3.41 10.78 10.59
N LEU A 199 -4.51 10.88 9.84
CA LEU A 199 -5.47 9.80 9.62
C LEU A 199 -5.18 9.06 8.32
N GLU A 200 -4.79 9.78 7.27
CA GLU A 200 -4.42 9.21 5.98
C GLU A 200 -3.35 10.10 5.33
N SER A 201 -2.45 9.47 4.57
CA SER A 201 -1.57 10.16 3.64
C SER A 201 -1.64 9.42 2.31
N ARG A 202 -1.94 10.16 1.25
CA ARG A 202 -2.23 9.58 -0.06
C ARG A 202 -1.47 10.30 -1.17
N LEU A 203 -0.80 9.53 -2.01
CA LEU A 203 -0.25 10.02 -3.26
C LEU A 203 -1.37 10.09 -4.31
N ILE A 204 -1.41 11.21 -5.03
CA ILE A 204 -2.33 11.45 -6.13
C ILE A 204 -1.54 11.88 -7.37
N GLY A 205 -1.96 11.39 -8.54
CA GLY A 205 -1.51 11.86 -9.84
C GLY A 205 -2.51 12.87 -10.38
N LEU A 206 -2.03 13.92 -11.03
CA LEU A 206 -2.85 14.94 -11.68
C LEU A 206 -2.36 15.13 -13.10
N ARG A 207 -3.29 15.13 -14.05
CA ARG A 207 -3.05 15.53 -15.42
C ARG A 207 -3.68 16.89 -15.63
N GLN A 208 -2.92 17.81 -16.18
CA GLN A 208 -3.36 19.17 -16.45
C GLN A 208 -3.15 19.51 -17.92
N SER A 209 -4.26 19.63 -18.63
CA SER A 209 -4.31 19.93 -20.06
C SER A 209 -3.95 21.39 -20.35
N SER A 210 -3.64 21.70 -21.62
CA SER A 210 -3.22 23.06 -22.02
C SER A 210 -4.28 24.14 -21.86
N ASP A 211 -5.56 23.75 -21.77
CA ASP A 211 -6.68 24.64 -21.44
C ASP A 211 -6.79 24.96 -19.94
N GLY A 212 -5.96 24.33 -19.11
CA GLY A 212 -5.94 24.48 -17.66
C GLY A 212 -6.82 23.48 -16.91
N THR A 213 -7.58 22.62 -17.60
CA THR A 213 -8.39 21.56 -16.99
C THR A 213 -7.50 20.60 -16.22
N VAL A 214 -7.84 20.31 -14.97
CA VAL A 214 -7.11 19.37 -14.10
C VAL A 214 -7.98 18.15 -13.85
N GLU A 215 -7.42 16.96 -14.04
CA GLU A 215 -8.07 15.69 -13.74
C GLU A 215 -7.16 14.80 -12.87
N GLU A 216 -7.76 14.04 -11.95
CA GLU A 216 -7.05 13.01 -11.22
C GLU A 216 -6.70 11.84 -12.16
N CYS A 217 -5.47 11.34 -12.06
CA CYS A 217 -5.01 10.17 -12.80
C CYS A 217 -4.13 9.27 -11.90
N PRO A 218 -3.93 7.99 -12.28
CA PRO A 218 -3.09 7.07 -11.54
C PRO A 218 -1.65 7.58 -11.40
N VAL A 219 -1.04 7.35 -10.23
CA VAL A 219 0.37 7.74 -10.00
C VAL A 219 1.33 6.90 -10.85
N GLU A 220 0.91 5.69 -11.20
CA GLU A 220 1.60 4.75 -12.07
C GLU A 220 1.75 5.27 -13.50
N HIS A 221 0.96 6.28 -13.89
CA HIS A 221 1.08 6.93 -15.19
C HIS A 221 2.51 7.44 -15.44
N LEU A 222 3.21 7.93 -14.41
CA LEU A 222 4.61 8.33 -14.51
C LEU A 222 5.54 7.19 -14.96
N LEU A 223 5.20 5.94 -14.65
CA LEU A 223 5.99 4.75 -15.02
C LEU A 223 5.81 4.36 -16.49
N LEU A 224 4.82 4.94 -17.18
CA LEU A 224 4.57 4.75 -18.62
C LEU A 224 5.29 5.81 -19.48
N LEU A 225 5.68 6.93 -18.87
CA LEU A 225 6.29 8.07 -19.56
C LEU A 225 7.76 7.82 -19.89
N ARG A 226 8.20 8.30 -21.06
CA ARG A 226 9.58 8.19 -21.53
C ARG A 226 10.32 9.51 -21.38
N GLY A 227 11.44 9.56 -20.67
CA GLY A 227 12.26 10.77 -20.56
C GLY A 227 12.70 11.29 -21.94
N ALA A 228 12.42 12.56 -22.22
CA ALA A 228 12.77 13.18 -23.49
C ALA A 228 14.22 13.68 -23.45
N HIS A 229 15.08 13.21 -24.34
CA HIS A 229 16.47 13.66 -24.47
C HIS A 229 16.63 14.67 -25.61
N GLY A 230 17.45 15.70 -25.39
CA GLY A 230 17.73 16.73 -26.41
C GLY A 230 16.54 17.64 -26.75
N PHE A 231 15.44 17.54 -26.00
CA PHE A 231 14.25 18.34 -26.19
C PHE A 231 14.34 19.63 -25.37
N ALA A 232 14.34 20.79 -26.03
CA ALA A 232 14.35 22.08 -25.34
C ALA A 232 12.94 22.43 -24.83
N PRO A 233 12.71 22.54 -23.51
CA PRO A 233 11.37 22.81 -22.96
C PRO A 233 10.74 24.10 -23.51
N SER A 234 11.58 25.08 -23.89
CA SER A 234 11.17 26.34 -24.53
C SER A 234 10.44 26.18 -25.87
N ARG A 235 10.51 25.01 -26.49
CA ARG A 235 9.77 24.69 -27.72
C ARG A 235 8.30 24.34 -27.46
N VAL A 236 7.92 24.16 -26.20
CA VAL A 236 6.55 23.82 -25.82
C VAL A 236 5.91 25.04 -25.18
N PRO A 237 4.87 25.64 -25.80
CA PRO A 237 4.19 26.82 -25.27
C PRO A 237 3.75 26.65 -23.81
N LEU A 238 3.29 25.44 -23.46
CA LEU A 238 2.84 25.07 -22.11
C LEU A 238 3.90 25.29 -21.03
N ALA A 239 5.18 25.12 -21.36
CA ALA A 239 6.27 25.31 -20.39
C ALA A 239 6.34 26.75 -19.85
N THR A 240 5.86 27.74 -20.62
CA THR A 240 5.84 29.14 -20.17
C THR A 240 4.69 29.42 -19.20
N LEU A 241 3.59 28.68 -19.30
CA LEU A 241 2.41 28.78 -18.45
C LEU A 241 2.50 27.89 -17.19
N ALA A 242 3.48 26.97 -17.14
CA ALA A 242 3.55 25.93 -16.14
C ALA A 242 3.51 26.42 -14.68
N ARG A 243 4.11 27.58 -14.37
CA ARG A 243 4.10 28.13 -13.00
C ARG A 243 2.69 28.49 -12.52
N ASP A 244 1.93 29.17 -13.37
CA ASP A 244 0.56 29.58 -13.04
C ASP A 244 -0.37 28.37 -13.03
N MET A 245 -0.15 27.43 -13.95
CA MET A 245 -0.89 26.19 -14.03
C MET A 245 -0.70 25.29 -12.79
N VAL A 246 0.53 25.17 -12.27
CA VAL A 246 0.81 24.47 -11.01
C VAL A 246 0.03 25.08 -9.83
N ALA A 247 -0.11 26.41 -9.78
CA ALA A 247 -0.91 27.06 -8.75
C ALA A 247 -2.40 26.70 -8.86
N ASN A 248 -2.93 26.64 -10.08
CA ASN A 248 -4.31 26.19 -10.33
C ASN A 248 -4.51 24.71 -9.93
N ALA A 249 -3.54 23.84 -10.26
CA ALA A 249 -3.56 22.45 -9.82
C ALA A 249 -3.54 22.33 -8.29
N ALA A 250 -2.73 23.15 -7.61
CA ALA A 250 -2.70 23.20 -6.15
C ALA A 250 -4.04 23.68 -5.54
N GLN A 251 -4.77 24.55 -6.23
CA GLN A 251 -6.11 24.96 -5.82
C GLN A 251 -7.12 23.82 -6.00
N PHE A 252 -7.15 23.19 -7.18
CA PHE A 252 -8.00 22.02 -7.46
C PHE A 252 -7.81 20.89 -6.43
N VAL A 253 -6.56 20.56 -6.08
CA VAL A 253 -6.29 19.54 -5.05
C VAL A 253 -6.89 19.92 -3.70
N ARG A 254 -6.78 21.18 -3.30
CA ARG A 254 -7.31 21.63 -2.01
C ARG A 254 -8.83 21.68 -1.98
N GLU A 255 -9.45 22.21 -3.02
CA GLU A 255 -10.89 22.49 -3.06
C GLU A 255 -11.73 21.26 -3.42
N ASP A 256 -11.23 20.39 -4.30
CA ASP A 256 -11.98 19.23 -4.79
C ASP A 256 -11.46 17.92 -4.20
N VAL A 257 -10.18 17.60 -4.42
CA VAL A 257 -9.63 16.28 -4.09
C VAL A 257 -9.57 16.06 -2.58
N SER A 258 -8.91 16.96 -1.85
CA SER A 258 -8.74 16.88 -0.40
C SER A 258 -10.09 16.95 0.32
N GLU A 259 -11.00 17.84 -0.11
CA GLU A 259 -12.33 17.94 0.48
C GLU A 259 -13.13 16.64 0.30
N ARG A 260 -13.09 16.03 -0.89
CA ARG A 260 -13.74 14.74 -1.15
C ARG A 260 -13.20 13.64 -0.23
N VAL A 261 -11.89 13.57 0.00
CA VAL A 261 -11.27 12.57 0.90
C VAL A 261 -11.64 12.85 2.36
N VAL A 262 -11.63 14.11 2.80
CA VAL A 262 -12.06 14.53 4.14
C VAL A 262 -13.52 14.13 4.39
N GLN A 263 -14.42 14.44 3.46
CA GLN A 263 -15.83 14.09 3.58
C GLN A 263 -16.06 12.57 3.63
N ALA A 264 -15.28 11.80 2.87
CA ALA A 264 -15.32 10.34 2.96
C ALA A 264 -14.88 9.80 4.33
N HIS A 265 -13.89 10.44 4.99
CA HIS A 265 -13.51 10.09 6.37
C HIS A 265 -14.59 10.50 7.38
N ARG A 266 -15.13 11.71 7.27
CA ARG A 266 -16.22 12.19 8.12
C ARG A 266 -17.42 11.27 8.06
N GLN A 267 -17.83 10.88 6.85
CA GLN A 267 -18.95 9.96 6.66
C GLN A 267 -18.67 8.59 7.30
N ARG A 268 -17.48 8.01 7.08
CA ARG A 268 -17.09 6.75 7.75
C ARG A 268 -17.15 6.84 9.28
N ARG A 269 -16.73 7.98 9.86
CA ARG A 269 -16.86 8.22 11.31
C ARG A 269 -18.30 8.40 11.76
N LEU A 270 -19.14 9.04 10.97
CA LEU A 270 -20.57 9.17 11.30
C LEU A 270 -21.29 7.82 11.23
N ASP A 271 -20.94 6.98 10.25
CA ASP A 271 -21.49 5.65 10.07
C ASP A 271 -21.07 4.70 11.22
N ASP A 272 -19.82 4.80 11.70
CA ASP A 272 -19.29 3.98 12.82
C ASP A 272 -19.68 4.51 14.22
N LEU A 273 -20.15 5.76 14.32
CA LEU A 273 -20.39 6.45 15.58
C LEU A 273 -21.40 5.73 16.50
N PRO A 274 -22.57 5.25 16.04
CA PRO A 274 -23.54 4.59 16.92
C PRO A 274 -22.96 3.37 17.64
N ALA A 275 -22.23 2.52 16.91
CA ALA A 275 -21.60 1.32 17.46
C ALA A 275 -20.50 1.66 18.47
N ARG A 276 -19.70 2.70 18.19
CA ARG A 276 -18.65 3.18 19.11
C ARG A 276 -19.24 3.78 20.39
N LEU A 277 -20.31 4.57 20.28
CA LEU A 277 -21.03 5.10 21.43
C LEU A 277 -21.62 3.97 22.29
N GLU A 278 -22.20 2.95 21.67
CA GLU A 278 -22.72 1.78 22.39
C GLU A 278 -21.59 1.01 23.09
N PHE A 279 -20.49 0.75 22.40
CA PHE A 279 -19.32 0.08 22.96
C PHE A 279 -18.80 0.79 24.23
N VAL A 280 -18.61 2.11 24.15
CA VAL A 280 -18.19 2.93 25.29
C VAL A 280 -19.22 2.86 26.42
N ASN A 281 -20.51 3.02 26.12
CA ASN A 281 -21.56 2.94 27.14
C ASN A 281 -21.60 1.58 27.84
N ARG A 282 -21.41 0.47 27.11
CA ARG A 282 -21.34 -0.89 27.69
C ARG A 282 -20.13 -1.03 28.62
N GLY A 283 -18.95 -0.58 28.18
CA GLY A 283 -17.72 -0.63 28.99
C GLY A 283 -17.86 0.14 30.32
N PHE A 284 -18.36 1.38 30.26
CA PHE A 284 -18.63 2.16 31.48
C PHE A 284 -19.79 1.60 32.31
N GLY A 285 -20.80 0.99 31.67
CA GLY A 285 -21.93 0.34 32.33
C GLY A 285 -21.49 -0.81 33.24
N PHE A 286 -20.53 -1.63 32.80
CA PHE A 286 -19.96 -2.71 33.60
C PHE A 286 -19.28 -2.17 34.87
N GLN A 287 -18.39 -1.19 34.72
CA GLN A 287 -17.69 -0.57 35.86
C GLN A 287 -18.67 0.13 36.82
N ALA A 288 -19.72 0.76 36.28
CA ALA A 288 -20.76 1.40 37.08
C ALA A 288 -21.56 0.39 37.91
N ALA A 289 -21.85 -0.79 37.37
CA ALA A 289 -22.54 -1.88 38.07
C ALA A 289 -21.71 -2.41 39.25
N GLU A 290 -20.41 -2.64 39.05
CA GLU A 290 -19.49 -3.08 40.12
C GLU A 290 -19.43 -2.05 41.26
N LEU A 291 -19.27 -0.76 40.92
CA LEU A 291 -19.27 0.31 41.93
C LEU A 291 -20.63 0.44 42.64
N ALA A 292 -21.74 0.21 41.94
CA ALA A 292 -23.07 0.22 42.55
C ALA A 292 -23.26 -0.93 43.54
N ALA A 293 -22.81 -2.14 43.21
CA ALA A 293 -22.82 -3.29 44.12
C ALA A 293 -21.95 -3.04 45.36
N ALA A 294 -20.71 -2.56 45.16
CA ALA A 294 -19.80 -2.19 46.25
C ALA A 294 -20.41 -1.11 47.15
N ARG A 295 -21.02 -0.07 46.56
CA ARG A 295 -21.72 1.00 47.30
C ARG A 295 -22.87 0.43 48.13
N SER A 296 -23.70 -0.44 47.57
CA SER A 296 -24.84 -1.05 48.29
C SER A 296 -24.36 -1.83 49.51
N HIS A 297 -23.33 -2.67 49.34
CA HIS A 297 -22.72 -3.45 50.41
C HIS A 297 -22.12 -2.56 51.52
N LEU A 298 -21.31 -1.57 51.15
CA LEU A 298 -20.73 -0.60 52.09
C LEU A 298 -21.80 0.23 52.81
N SER A 299 -22.88 0.62 52.11
CA SER A 299 -24.00 1.36 52.72
C SER A 299 -24.77 0.53 53.75
N LYS A 300 -24.79 -0.80 53.60
CA LYS A 300 -25.36 -1.70 54.61
C LYS A 300 -24.45 -1.75 55.85
N MET A 301 -23.15 -1.98 55.66
CA MET A 301 -22.19 -2.02 56.78
C MET A 301 -22.10 -0.71 57.58
N VAL A 302 -22.28 0.45 56.91
CA VAL A 302 -22.35 1.75 57.60
C VAL A 302 -23.60 1.84 58.48
N ARG A 303 -24.76 1.36 57.99
CA ARG A 303 -26.01 1.31 58.79
C ARG A 303 -25.89 0.38 59.99
N ASP A 304 -25.11 -0.68 59.86
CA ASP A 304 -24.82 -1.64 60.94
C ASP A 304 -23.74 -1.13 61.94
N GLY A 305 -23.30 0.13 61.81
CA GLY A 305 -22.44 0.81 62.79
C GLY A 305 -20.93 0.73 62.54
N ASN A 306 -20.49 0.20 61.39
CA ASN A 306 -19.05 0.09 61.07
C ASN A 306 -18.45 1.43 60.61
N ARG A 307 -17.70 2.10 61.49
CA ARG A 307 -17.02 3.38 61.20
C ARG A 307 -15.97 3.30 60.07
N ARG A 308 -15.30 2.15 59.84
CA ARG A 308 -14.34 1.99 58.72
C ARG A 308 -15.04 1.96 57.36
N ALA A 309 -16.27 1.46 57.29
CA ALA A 309 -17.03 1.40 56.04
C ALA A 309 -17.44 2.79 55.52
N GLN A 310 -17.46 3.82 56.38
CA GLN A 310 -17.84 5.18 56.00
C GLN A 310 -16.79 5.85 55.10
N GLY A 311 -15.50 5.65 55.38
CA GLY A 311 -14.40 6.17 54.54
C GLY A 311 -14.36 5.50 53.17
N GLU A 312 -14.50 4.18 53.12
CA GLU A 312 -14.55 3.42 51.85
C GLU A 312 -15.79 3.74 51.02
N LEU A 313 -16.94 3.96 51.66
CA LEU A 313 -18.16 4.41 50.96
C LEU A 313 -17.96 5.77 50.28
N SER A 314 -17.26 6.71 50.92
CA SER A 314 -16.92 8.00 50.32
C SER A 314 -16.02 7.85 49.10
N LYS A 315 -14.98 7.01 49.17
CA LYS A 315 -14.11 6.70 48.01
C LYS A 315 -14.88 6.09 46.84
N VAL A 316 -15.82 5.16 47.12
CA VAL A 316 -16.66 4.56 46.06
C VAL A 316 -17.56 5.61 45.42
N LYS A 317 -18.15 6.53 46.20
CA LYS A 317 -18.97 7.63 45.64
C LYS A 317 -18.15 8.57 44.76
N GLU A 318 -16.92 8.87 45.16
CA GLU A 318 -16.00 9.70 44.37
C GLU A 318 -15.64 9.02 43.05
N ARG A 319 -15.26 7.73 43.10
CA ARG A 319 -15.02 6.91 41.90
C ARG A 319 -16.23 6.86 40.98
N GLN A 320 -17.45 6.76 41.50
CA GLN A 320 -18.68 6.81 40.69
C GLN A 320 -18.85 8.15 39.95
N ARG A 321 -18.53 9.27 40.59
CA ARG A 321 -18.57 10.59 39.94
C ARG A 321 -17.52 10.68 38.86
N SER A 322 -16.26 10.39 39.18
CA SER A 322 -15.16 10.39 38.20
C SER A 322 -15.46 9.49 37.01
N LEU A 323 -16.03 8.29 37.23
CA LEU A 323 -16.42 7.38 36.17
C LEU A 323 -17.50 7.98 35.24
N THR A 324 -18.48 8.66 35.82
CA THR A 324 -19.55 9.33 35.06
C THR A 324 -19.00 10.50 34.24
N ASP A 325 -18.10 11.28 34.82
CA ASP A 325 -17.45 12.41 34.16
C ASP A 325 -16.57 11.91 33.01
N SER A 326 -15.73 10.90 33.24
CA SER A 326 -14.92 10.25 32.20
C SER A 326 -15.77 9.67 31.07
N ARG A 327 -16.91 9.04 31.39
CA ARG A 327 -17.86 8.55 30.37
C ARG A 327 -18.40 9.70 29.53
N ASN A 328 -18.92 10.73 30.17
CA ASN A 328 -19.52 11.87 29.48
C ASN A 328 -18.49 12.58 28.59
N HIS A 329 -17.27 12.74 29.10
CA HIS A 329 -16.14 13.28 28.34
C HIS A 329 -15.83 12.42 27.11
N ARG A 330 -15.67 11.10 27.28
CA ARG A 330 -15.40 10.19 26.16
C ARG A 330 -16.50 10.18 25.11
N LEU A 331 -17.77 10.26 25.52
CA LEU A 331 -18.90 10.35 24.59
C LEU A 331 -18.93 11.69 23.86
N ALA A 332 -18.51 12.78 24.49
CA ALA A 332 -18.40 14.10 23.85
C ALA A 332 -17.26 14.10 22.81
N GLU A 333 -16.10 13.55 23.15
CA GLU A 333 -14.97 13.37 22.21
C GLU A 333 -15.40 12.62 20.94
N LEU A 334 -16.05 11.47 21.11
CA LEU A 334 -16.51 10.65 19.96
C LEU A 334 -17.49 11.39 19.06
N ARG A 335 -18.39 12.20 19.63
CA ARG A 335 -19.37 12.97 18.85
C ARG A 335 -18.74 14.11 18.07
N ALA A 336 -17.67 14.68 18.60
CA ALA A 336 -16.98 15.78 17.95
C ALA A 336 -15.92 15.33 16.93
N GLU A 337 -15.44 14.09 17.04
CA GLU A 337 -14.39 13.53 16.18
C GLU A 337 -14.59 13.79 14.67
N PRO A 338 -15.79 13.63 14.07
CA PRO A 338 -15.99 13.91 12.65
C PRO A 338 -15.69 15.37 12.27
N ASP A 339 -16.08 16.32 13.11
CA ASP A 339 -15.88 17.76 12.84
C ASP A 339 -14.41 18.18 12.95
N LEU A 340 -13.60 17.38 13.64
CA LEU A 340 -12.17 17.60 13.81
C LEU A 340 -11.32 17.08 12.66
N ILE A 341 -11.92 16.33 11.74
CA ILE A 341 -11.25 15.83 10.54
C ILE A 341 -11.14 16.96 9.53
N GLN A 342 -9.93 17.27 9.11
CA GLN A 342 -9.61 18.35 8.18
C GLN A 342 -8.57 17.89 7.16
N ALA A 343 -8.48 18.63 6.05
CA ALA A 343 -7.39 18.46 5.10
C ALA A 343 -6.10 19.00 5.74
N GLY A 344 -5.05 18.20 5.70
CA GLY A 344 -3.72 18.61 6.12
C GLY A 344 -2.93 19.24 4.98
N GLU A 345 -1.59 19.11 5.03
CA GLU A 345 -0.72 19.69 4.01
C GLU A 345 -0.87 18.98 2.64
N THR A 346 -0.89 19.79 1.58
CA THR A 346 -0.72 19.31 0.21
C THR A 346 0.70 19.62 -0.25
N LYS A 347 1.46 18.58 -0.58
CA LYS A 347 2.86 18.71 -1.00
C LYS A 347 3.07 18.10 -2.38
N PHE A 348 3.33 18.95 -3.38
CA PHE A 348 3.83 18.46 -4.66
C PHE A 348 5.21 17.84 -4.49
N LEU A 349 5.43 16.72 -5.18
CA LEU A 349 6.68 15.97 -5.16
C LEU A 349 7.40 16.06 -6.51
N VAL A 350 6.64 15.95 -7.60
CA VAL A 350 7.19 15.90 -8.95
C VAL A 350 6.28 16.67 -9.92
N HIS A 351 6.91 17.32 -10.89
CA HIS A 351 6.26 17.83 -12.08
C HIS A 351 6.89 17.23 -13.34
N ALA A 352 6.08 16.96 -14.34
CA ALA A 352 6.53 16.49 -15.64
C ALA A 352 5.82 17.30 -16.73
N LEU A 353 6.59 17.78 -17.70
CA LEU A 353 6.02 18.27 -18.95
C LEU A 353 5.98 17.10 -19.91
N VAL A 354 4.78 16.66 -20.28
CA VAL A 354 4.60 15.55 -21.19
C VAL A 354 4.26 16.08 -22.57
N VAL A 355 4.97 15.61 -23.59
CA VAL A 355 4.72 15.94 -24.98
C VAL A 355 4.38 14.67 -25.77
N PRO A 356 3.57 14.78 -26.83
CA PRO A 356 3.44 13.72 -27.81
C PRO A 356 4.79 13.29 -28.35
N THR A 357 4.93 12.00 -28.68
CA THR A 357 6.10 11.55 -29.43
C THR A 357 6.07 12.22 -30.82
N GLN A 358 7.23 12.50 -31.42
CA GLN A 358 7.29 13.08 -32.77
C GLN A 358 7.07 12.05 -33.89
N ASP A 359 6.48 10.90 -33.56
CA ASP A 359 6.20 9.86 -34.53
C ASP A 359 5.11 10.36 -35.49
N THR A 360 5.19 9.94 -36.75
CA THR A 360 4.16 10.34 -37.72
C THR A 360 2.85 9.62 -37.38
N GLU A 361 1.70 10.25 -37.62
CA GLU A 361 0.38 9.62 -37.44
C GLU A 361 0.28 8.26 -38.18
N GLU A 362 1.05 8.08 -39.26
CA GLU A 362 1.14 6.81 -39.99
C GLU A 362 1.88 5.72 -39.21
N THR A 363 2.95 6.07 -38.48
CA THR A 363 3.71 5.12 -37.65
C THR A 363 2.88 4.71 -36.42
N GLU A 364 2.19 5.66 -35.79
CA GLU A 364 1.32 5.38 -34.63
C GLU A 364 0.14 4.48 -34.98
N ARG A 365 -0.54 4.74 -36.11
CA ARG A 365 -1.62 3.87 -36.59
C ARG A 365 -1.11 2.48 -36.93
N TYR A 366 0.07 2.39 -37.54
CA TYR A 366 0.68 1.12 -37.89
C TYR A 366 1.03 0.29 -36.65
N ASP A 367 1.58 0.92 -35.61
CA ASP A 367 1.89 0.25 -34.35
C ASP A 367 0.60 -0.19 -33.60
N ALA A 368 -0.44 0.66 -33.58
CA ALA A 368 -1.73 0.32 -33.00
C ALA A 368 -2.42 -0.87 -33.71
N ASP A 369 -2.35 -0.91 -35.05
CA ASP A 369 -2.88 -2.04 -35.84
C ASP A 369 -2.10 -3.34 -35.52
N VAL A 370 -0.77 -3.24 -35.39
CA VAL A 370 0.09 -4.38 -35.03
C VAL A 370 -0.21 -4.91 -33.63
N GLU A 371 -0.43 -4.02 -32.65
CA GLU A 371 -0.79 -4.39 -31.28
C GLU A 371 -2.19 -5.03 -31.23
N ALA A 372 -3.17 -4.48 -31.95
CA ALA A 372 -4.52 -5.05 -32.02
C ALA A 372 -4.51 -6.48 -32.57
N ILE A 373 -3.75 -6.72 -33.65
CA ILE A 373 -3.57 -8.07 -34.23
C ILE A 373 -2.90 -8.99 -33.20
N ALA A 374 -1.89 -8.52 -32.47
CA ALA A 374 -1.20 -9.32 -31.48
C ALA A 374 -2.12 -9.75 -30.33
N VAL A 375 -2.91 -8.81 -29.80
CA VAL A 375 -3.90 -9.05 -28.72
C VAL A 375 -4.98 -10.03 -29.19
N GLU A 376 -5.46 -9.89 -30.43
CA GLU A 376 -6.42 -10.81 -31.03
C GLU A 376 -5.83 -12.23 -31.12
N VAL A 377 -4.64 -12.38 -31.68
CA VAL A 377 -3.95 -13.68 -31.82
C VAL A 377 -3.72 -14.34 -30.45
N ALA A 378 -3.29 -13.58 -29.44
CA ALA A 378 -3.09 -14.06 -28.08
C ALA A 378 -4.41 -14.51 -27.43
N THR A 379 -5.47 -13.71 -27.58
CA THR A 379 -6.81 -14.01 -27.06
C THR A 379 -7.37 -15.28 -27.69
N ASP A 380 -7.25 -15.41 -29.01
CA ASP A 380 -7.68 -16.57 -29.77
C ASP A 380 -6.97 -17.85 -29.34
N TYR A 381 -5.65 -17.76 -29.11
CA TYR A 381 -4.86 -18.87 -28.59
C TYR A 381 -5.41 -19.34 -27.25
N GLU A 382 -5.54 -18.44 -26.28
CA GLU A 382 -6.02 -18.78 -24.93
C GLU A 382 -7.43 -19.37 -24.94
N LYS A 383 -8.36 -18.78 -25.71
CA LYS A 383 -9.74 -19.29 -25.86
C LYS A 383 -9.79 -20.68 -26.48
N ARG A 384 -8.93 -20.98 -27.46
CA ARG A 384 -8.85 -22.32 -28.07
C ARG A 384 -8.44 -23.40 -27.07
N PHE A 385 -7.70 -23.03 -26.02
CA PHE A 385 -7.34 -23.91 -24.91
C PHE A 385 -8.32 -23.83 -23.72
N GLY A 386 -9.51 -23.25 -23.92
CA GLY A 386 -10.60 -23.23 -22.95
C GLY A 386 -10.43 -22.21 -21.83
N ALA A 387 -9.51 -21.25 -21.95
CA ALA A 387 -9.37 -20.19 -20.98
C ALA A 387 -10.47 -19.12 -21.14
N GLU A 388 -10.94 -18.59 -20.01
CA GLU A 388 -11.67 -17.33 -19.99
C GLU A 388 -10.63 -16.19 -20.08
N VAL A 389 -10.81 -15.29 -21.04
CA VAL A 389 -9.86 -14.21 -21.32
C VAL A 389 -10.57 -12.88 -21.18
N GLN A 390 -10.07 -12.04 -20.28
CA GLN A 390 -10.51 -10.65 -20.14
C GLN A 390 -9.36 -9.73 -20.55
N ASP A 391 -9.62 -8.84 -21.48
CA ASP A 391 -8.71 -7.75 -21.83
C ASP A 391 -8.73 -6.72 -20.70
N VAL A 392 -7.55 -6.34 -20.22
CA VAL A 392 -7.28 -5.37 -19.15
C VAL A 392 -6.19 -4.36 -19.54
N SER A 393 -5.88 -4.26 -20.84
CA SER A 393 -4.87 -3.35 -21.40
C SER A 393 -5.19 -1.86 -21.22
N ARG A 394 -6.45 -1.52 -20.91
CA ARG A 394 -6.92 -0.14 -20.69
C ARG A 394 -7.48 0.07 -19.29
N PRO A 395 -7.39 1.29 -18.72
CA PRO A 395 -7.89 1.58 -17.38
C PRO A 395 -9.37 1.23 -17.16
N GLU A 396 -10.27 1.54 -18.10
CA GLU A 396 -11.68 1.19 -17.97
C GLU A 396 -11.95 -0.33 -18.02
N LEU A 397 -11.08 -1.09 -18.68
CA LEU A 397 -11.16 -2.55 -18.75
C LEU A 397 -10.62 -3.17 -17.46
N ALA A 398 -9.44 -2.74 -17.01
CA ALA A 398 -8.81 -3.19 -15.79
C ALA A 398 -9.69 -2.97 -14.56
N ARG A 399 -10.31 -1.78 -14.41
CA ARG A 399 -11.24 -1.51 -13.30
C ARG A 399 -12.46 -2.41 -13.28
N ARG A 400 -13.01 -2.76 -14.45
CA ARG A 400 -14.14 -3.70 -14.55
C ARG A 400 -13.75 -5.12 -14.12
N ALA A 401 -12.49 -5.48 -14.30
CA ALA A 401 -11.91 -6.73 -13.82
C ALA A 401 -11.44 -6.66 -12.35
N GLY A 402 -11.69 -5.55 -11.64
CA GLY A 402 -11.26 -5.37 -10.24
C GLY A 402 -9.76 -5.11 -10.06
N LEU A 403 -9.06 -4.74 -11.13
CA LEU A 403 -7.62 -4.44 -11.10
C LEU A 403 -7.36 -2.93 -10.97
N THR A 404 -6.10 -2.59 -10.67
CA THR A 404 -5.59 -1.22 -10.82
C THR A 404 -5.60 -0.80 -12.29
N ASP A 405 -5.73 0.50 -12.56
CA ASP A 405 -5.81 1.07 -13.92
C ASP A 405 -4.71 0.56 -14.89
N TRP A 406 -3.51 0.30 -14.38
CA TRP A 406 -2.39 -0.23 -15.16
C TRP A 406 -1.80 -1.48 -14.47
N PRO A 407 -2.42 -2.66 -14.65
CA PRO A 407 -2.04 -3.87 -13.93
C PRO A 407 -0.68 -4.44 -14.35
N GLY A 408 -0.12 -3.95 -15.48
CA GLY A 408 1.19 -4.33 -16.03
C GLY A 408 1.15 -5.65 -16.82
N PHE A 409 -0.01 -6.00 -17.35
CA PHE A 409 -0.27 -7.07 -18.32
C PHE A 409 -1.56 -6.74 -19.07
N ASP A 410 -1.77 -7.32 -20.26
CA ASP A 410 -2.91 -7.02 -21.13
C ASP A 410 -4.08 -8.00 -20.98
N LEU A 411 -3.80 -9.29 -20.73
CA LEU A 411 -4.85 -10.31 -20.65
C LEU A 411 -4.89 -11.00 -19.28
N LEU A 412 -6.06 -10.93 -18.63
CA LEU A 412 -6.39 -11.61 -17.38
C LEU A 412 -6.93 -13.02 -17.68
N SER A 413 -6.07 -13.91 -18.16
CA SER A 413 -6.26 -15.38 -18.11
C SER A 413 -5.12 -16.04 -17.34
N ARG A 414 -3.89 -15.64 -17.68
CA ARG A 414 -2.63 -16.06 -17.07
C ARG A 414 -1.69 -14.87 -16.83
N ARG A 415 -2.24 -13.66 -16.65
CA ARG A 415 -1.49 -12.41 -16.52
C ARG A 415 -0.48 -12.27 -17.66
N ILE A 416 -1.02 -12.14 -18.88
CA ILE A 416 -0.25 -12.17 -20.13
C ILE A 416 -0.02 -10.74 -20.60
N GLU A 417 1.25 -10.38 -20.77
CA GLU A 417 1.67 -9.20 -21.53
C GLU A 417 1.81 -9.55 -23.01
N VAL A 418 1.21 -8.77 -23.89
CA VAL A 418 1.20 -9.03 -25.32
C VAL A 418 2.02 -7.98 -26.05
N LYS A 419 3.04 -8.41 -26.81
CA LYS A 419 3.85 -7.54 -27.66
C LYS A 419 3.68 -7.92 -29.13
N GLY A 420 3.26 -6.95 -29.94
CA GLY A 420 3.16 -7.10 -31.40
C GLY A 420 4.40 -6.56 -32.12
N ARG A 421 4.81 -7.23 -33.19
CA ARG A 421 5.77 -6.70 -34.16
C ARG A 421 5.33 -7.00 -35.58
N ALA A 422 5.39 -5.98 -36.43
CA ALA A 422 5.08 -6.11 -37.86
C ALA A 422 5.90 -7.20 -38.57
N GLY A 423 7.18 -7.33 -38.20
CA GLY A 423 8.08 -8.40 -38.64
C GLY A 423 8.73 -9.07 -37.42
N THR A 424 9.95 -9.60 -37.60
CA THR A 424 10.76 -10.09 -36.48
C THR A 424 11.74 -9.02 -36.00
N GLY A 425 11.56 -8.53 -34.76
CA GLY A 425 12.37 -7.44 -34.20
C GLY A 425 12.38 -7.43 -32.67
N GLY A 426 13.24 -6.59 -32.08
CA GLY A 426 13.32 -6.44 -30.61
C GLY A 426 12.02 -5.91 -30.03
N ILE A 427 11.64 -6.39 -28.85
CA ILE A 427 10.48 -5.89 -28.12
C ILE A 427 10.94 -5.03 -26.94
N GLU A 428 10.06 -4.14 -26.50
CA GLU A 428 10.28 -3.28 -25.34
C GLU A 428 9.28 -3.68 -24.28
N MET A 429 9.76 -3.90 -23.05
CA MET A 429 8.91 -3.98 -21.88
C MET A 429 9.02 -2.70 -21.07
N SER A 430 7.86 -2.18 -20.63
CA SER A 430 7.83 -1.04 -19.74
C SER A 430 8.38 -1.40 -18.37
N ASP A 431 8.70 -0.35 -17.64
CA ASP A 431 9.17 -0.38 -16.29
C ASP A 431 8.14 -0.97 -15.30
N ASN A 432 6.84 -0.83 -15.60
CA ASN A 432 5.75 -1.44 -14.85
C ASN A 432 5.63 -2.94 -15.15
N GLU A 433 5.64 -3.31 -16.43
CA GLU A 433 5.55 -4.70 -16.90
C GLU A 433 6.69 -5.56 -16.34
N TRP A 434 7.94 -5.07 -16.39
CA TRP A 434 9.09 -5.81 -15.90
C TRP A 434 9.06 -6.02 -14.38
N ALA A 435 8.60 -5.02 -13.62
CA ALA A 435 8.40 -5.15 -12.18
C ALA A 435 7.30 -6.17 -11.85
N LYS A 436 6.21 -6.22 -12.63
CA LYS A 436 5.17 -7.26 -12.50
C LYS A 436 5.67 -8.65 -12.86
N ALA A 437 6.45 -8.79 -13.93
CA ALA A 437 7.10 -10.05 -14.28
C ALA A 437 8.00 -10.57 -13.15
N CYS A 438 8.71 -9.67 -12.47
CA CYS A 438 9.51 -10.01 -11.28
C CYS A 438 8.65 -10.47 -10.10
N ASN A 439 7.48 -9.85 -9.89
CA ASN A 439 6.59 -10.19 -8.78
C ASN A 439 5.85 -11.52 -8.99
N LEU A 440 5.32 -11.71 -10.20
CA LEU A 440 4.42 -12.81 -10.53
C LEU A 440 5.17 -14.05 -11.05
N ARG A 441 6.42 -13.89 -11.51
CA ARG A 441 7.32 -15.01 -11.85
C ARG A 441 6.66 -15.99 -12.83
N ASP A 442 6.49 -17.24 -12.45
CA ASP A 442 5.92 -18.30 -13.28
C ASP A 442 4.41 -18.17 -13.50
N GLU A 443 3.74 -17.25 -12.80
CA GLU A 443 2.37 -16.83 -13.08
C GLU A 443 2.27 -15.72 -14.14
N TYR A 444 3.41 -15.16 -14.60
CA TYR A 444 3.45 -14.12 -15.63
C TYR A 444 3.92 -14.67 -16.97
N TRP A 445 3.23 -14.26 -18.03
CA TRP A 445 3.50 -14.70 -19.39
C TRP A 445 3.76 -13.52 -20.31
N LEU A 446 4.72 -13.69 -21.21
CA LEU A 446 4.98 -12.76 -22.31
C LEU A 446 4.64 -13.45 -23.63
N TYR A 447 3.65 -12.91 -24.33
CA TYR A 447 3.22 -13.38 -25.65
C TYR A 447 3.73 -12.38 -26.68
N VAL A 448 4.64 -12.85 -27.54
CA VAL A 448 5.20 -12.03 -28.61
C VAL A 448 4.67 -12.52 -29.94
N VAL A 449 3.93 -11.67 -30.63
CA VAL A 449 3.39 -11.96 -31.96
C VAL A 449 4.26 -11.26 -32.99
N PHE A 450 5.07 -12.04 -33.69
CA PHE A 450 5.88 -11.55 -34.81
C PHE A 450 5.09 -11.60 -36.11
N ASP A 451 5.58 -10.86 -37.09
CA ASP A 451 5.10 -10.92 -38.47
C ASP A 451 3.61 -10.50 -38.61
N CYS A 452 3.13 -9.59 -37.73
CA CYS A 452 1.76 -9.08 -37.72
C CYS A 452 1.36 -8.33 -39.00
N ALA A 453 2.32 -7.81 -39.77
CA ALA A 453 2.05 -7.16 -41.05
C ALA A 453 1.81 -8.17 -42.20
N THR A 454 1.85 -9.47 -41.91
CA THR A 454 1.62 -10.55 -42.86
C THR A 454 0.29 -11.25 -42.56
N SER A 455 -0.20 -12.08 -43.50
CA SER A 455 -1.38 -12.90 -43.26
C SER A 455 -1.17 -14.06 -42.27
N ASN A 456 0.07 -14.28 -41.80
CA ASN A 456 0.44 -15.40 -40.93
C ASN A 456 1.25 -14.90 -39.72
N PRO A 457 0.61 -14.18 -38.77
CA PRO A 457 1.26 -13.79 -37.53
C PRO A 457 1.74 -15.02 -36.75
N ARG A 458 2.92 -14.91 -36.14
CA ARG A 458 3.57 -16.00 -35.41
C ARG A 458 3.67 -15.68 -33.92
N LEU A 459 2.85 -16.36 -33.13
CA LEU A 459 2.86 -16.27 -31.67
C LEU A 459 4.03 -17.08 -31.07
N VAL A 460 4.80 -16.44 -30.21
CA VAL A 460 5.85 -17.03 -29.36
C VAL A 460 5.49 -16.72 -27.91
N ARG A 461 5.60 -17.71 -27.02
CA ARG A 461 5.16 -17.59 -25.62
C ARG A 461 6.30 -17.90 -24.68
N VAL A 462 6.51 -17.03 -23.70
CA VAL A 462 7.55 -17.19 -22.67
C VAL A 462 6.90 -17.07 -21.30
N ARG A 463 6.90 -18.16 -20.53
CA ARG A 463 6.54 -18.15 -19.10
C ARG A 463 7.74 -17.77 -18.26
N ASP A 464 7.52 -16.97 -17.22
CA ASP A 464 8.57 -16.36 -16.38
C ASP A 464 9.64 -15.64 -17.23
N PRO A 465 9.23 -14.59 -17.99
CA PRO A 465 10.18 -13.83 -18.80
C PRO A 465 11.30 -13.21 -17.96
N PHE A 466 11.05 -12.90 -16.69
CA PHE A 466 12.08 -12.32 -15.81
C PHE A 466 13.20 -13.32 -15.50
N ALA A 467 12.90 -14.62 -15.33
CA ALA A 467 13.95 -15.63 -15.14
C ALA A 467 14.70 -15.97 -16.43
N LYS A 468 13.98 -15.99 -17.56
CA LYS A 468 14.47 -16.61 -18.80
C LYS A 468 15.09 -15.63 -19.78
N LEU A 469 14.71 -14.35 -19.75
CA LEU A 469 15.12 -13.39 -20.76
C LEU A 469 16.27 -12.52 -20.26
N LEU A 470 17.28 -12.37 -21.12
CA LEU A 470 18.35 -11.41 -20.92
C LEU A 470 17.90 -10.05 -21.47
N VAL A 471 17.69 -9.11 -20.56
CA VAL A 471 17.30 -7.74 -20.90
C VAL A 471 18.50 -6.81 -20.89
N ARG A 472 18.56 -5.92 -21.88
CA ARG A 472 19.44 -4.75 -21.82
C ARG A 472 18.62 -3.55 -21.40
N SER A 473 18.96 -2.97 -20.26
CA SER A 473 18.46 -1.65 -19.89
C SER A 473 19.10 -0.62 -20.82
N ARG A 474 18.28 0.09 -21.59
CA ARG A 474 18.72 1.24 -22.37
C ARG A 474 18.00 2.48 -21.83
N GLU A 475 18.79 3.52 -21.56
CA GLU A 475 18.27 4.88 -21.30
C GLU A 475 17.18 4.91 -20.20
N SER A 476 17.38 4.14 -19.14
CA SER A 476 16.69 4.26 -17.85
C SER A 476 15.18 3.98 -17.84
N ILE A 477 14.52 3.59 -18.94
CA ILE A 477 13.03 3.61 -19.00
C ILE A 477 12.37 2.40 -19.70
N ALA A 478 13.10 1.61 -20.48
CA ALA A 478 12.56 0.39 -21.09
C ALA A 478 13.56 -0.76 -21.09
N TYR A 479 13.05 -1.99 -20.99
CA TYR A 479 13.83 -3.21 -21.11
C TYR A 479 13.72 -3.74 -22.54
N ILE A 480 14.83 -3.73 -23.28
CA ILE A 480 14.86 -4.25 -24.65
C ILE A 480 15.22 -5.73 -24.61
N ILE A 481 14.38 -6.54 -25.25
CA ILE A 481 14.59 -7.99 -25.39
C ILE A 481 14.85 -8.31 -26.86
N ASN A 482 15.93 -9.06 -27.13
CA ASN A 482 16.25 -9.49 -28.48
C ASN A 482 15.25 -10.56 -28.95
N PRO A 483 14.76 -10.53 -30.21
CA PRO A 483 13.84 -11.55 -30.72
C PRO A 483 14.42 -12.96 -30.62
N ARG A 484 15.75 -13.10 -30.72
CA ARG A 484 16.43 -14.38 -30.58
C ARG A 484 16.24 -14.96 -29.17
N ASP A 485 16.41 -14.15 -28.14
CA ASP A 485 16.26 -14.57 -26.74
C ASP A 485 14.82 -15.00 -26.46
N VAL A 486 13.83 -14.29 -27.02
CA VAL A 486 12.41 -14.66 -26.95
C VAL A 486 12.15 -16.02 -27.59
N ILE A 487 12.69 -16.26 -28.79
CA ILE A 487 12.50 -17.52 -29.52
C ILE A 487 13.22 -18.68 -28.83
N GLU A 488 14.41 -18.47 -28.28
CA GLU A 488 15.17 -19.49 -27.55
C GLU A 488 14.51 -19.85 -26.20
N ALA A 489 13.89 -18.87 -25.53
CA ALA A 489 13.18 -19.07 -24.26
C ALA A 489 11.71 -19.55 -24.42
N ALA A 490 11.26 -19.75 -25.66
CA ALA A 490 9.88 -20.11 -25.97
C ALA A 490 9.50 -21.47 -25.37
N GLU A 491 8.27 -21.56 -24.85
CA GLU A 491 7.68 -22.79 -24.30
C GLU A 491 6.91 -23.65 -25.30
#